data_AF-A0A3B9EIB8-F1
#
_entry.id   AF-A0A3B9EIB8-F1
#
_cell.length_a   1.000
_cell.length_b   1.000
_cell.length_c   1.000
_cell.angle_alpha   90.00
_cell.angle_beta   90.00
_cell.angle_gamma   90.00
#
_symmetry.space_group_name_H-M   'P 1'
#
loop_
_entity.id
_entity.type
_entity.pdbx_description
1 polymer ?
#
loop_
_entity_poly.entity_id
_entity_poly.type
_entity_poly.pdbx_seq_one_letter_code
_entity_poly.pdbx_strand_id
1 'polypeptide(L)'
;MTRRKALPALGGAAPKAHGLKPTLSWPHLVALGVGAIVGTGIYTLIGVGAERAGPAVMLAFVIAGVVCVCAALAYAELATMIPESGSAYTYSYTTLGEGAAWMVGWSLILEYTVVCSAVAVGWAGYFSGMMEGIGMGLPA
;
A
#
# COMPACT_ATOMS: atom_id res chain seq x y z
N MET A 1 -15.20 2.21 33.04
CA MET A 1 -13.98 1.50 32.62
C MET A 1 -13.73 1.78 31.14
N THR A 2 -13.07 2.89 30.82
CA THR A 2 -12.53 3.17 29.46
C THR A 2 -11.32 4.06 29.69
N ARG A 3 -10.23 3.42 30.13
CA ARG A 3 -8.98 4.07 30.47
C ARG A 3 -8.37 4.59 29.16
N ARG A 4 -8.65 5.86 28.82
CA ARG A 4 -7.82 6.62 27.87
C ARG A 4 -6.38 6.49 28.35
N LYS A 5 -5.56 5.72 27.64
CA LYS A 5 -4.14 5.60 27.95
C LYS A 5 -3.52 6.96 27.60
N ALA A 6 -3.24 7.75 28.64
CA ALA A 6 -2.54 9.01 28.49
C ALA A 6 -1.19 8.74 27.79
N LEU A 7 -0.93 9.55 26.77
CA LEU A 7 0.25 9.52 25.92
C LEU A 7 1.53 9.55 26.77
N PRO A 8 2.47 8.59 26.63
CA PRO A 8 3.84 8.81 27.05
C PRO A 8 4.40 10.01 26.28
N ALA A 9 5.07 10.90 27.00
CA ALA A 9 5.59 12.17 26.51
C ALA A 9 6.28 12.06 25.13
N LEU A 10 5.81 12.89 24.19
CA LEU A 10 6.42 13.20 22.89
C LEU A 10 7.77 13.92 23.06
N GLY A 11 8.76 13.24 23.65
CA GLY A 11 10.07 13.82 23.94
C GLY A 11 11.14 12.82 24.41
N GLY A 12 10.93 11.52 24.24
CA GLY A 12 11.90 10.52 24.64
C GLY A 12 11.82 9.33 23.72
N ALA A 13 12.95 8.98 23.10
CA ALA A 13 13.14 7.76 22.34
C ALA A 13 12.41 6.58 23.02
N ALA A 14 11.60 5.86 22.23
CA ALA A 14 10.93 4.64 22.66
C ALA A 14 11.90 3.75 23.47
N PRO A 15 11.42 3.05 24.53
CA PRO A 15 12.27 2.16 25.30
C PRO A 15 12.93 1.18 24.33
N LYS A 16 14.27 1.14 24.33
CA LYS A 16 15.09 0.29 23.45
C LYS A 16 14.79 -1.20 23.69
N ALA A 17 13.69 -1.70 23.17
CA ALA A 17 13.47 -3.12 22.93
C ALA A 17 14.12 -3.44 21.59
N HIS A 18 15.44 -3.74 21.59
CA HIS A 18 16.17 -4.27 20.43
C HIS A 18 15.78 -3.70 19.03
N GLY A 19 15.69 -2.37 18.91
CA GLY A 19 15.30 -1.73 17.64
C GLY A 19 16.41 -1.85 16.59
N LEU A 20 16.03 -2.16 15.35
CA LEU A 20 16.95 -2.14 14.20
C LEU A 20 17.60 -0.76 14.07
N LYS A 21 18.89 -0.74 13.68
CA LYS A 21 19.55 0.52 13.34
C LYS A 21 18.84 1.13 12.12
N PRO A 22 18.39 2.39 12.16
CA PRO A 22 17.81 3.05 10.99
C PRO A 22 18.92 3.27 9.94
N THR A 23 18.99 2.36 8.96
CA THR A 23 19.99 2.39 7.87
C THR A 23 19.40 2.87 6.54
N LEU A 24 18.07 3.04 6.46
CA LEU A 24 17.41 3.53 5.26
C LEU A 24 17.56 5.05 5.14
N SER A 25 18.30 5.48 4.12
CA SER A 25 18.37 6.88 3.71
C SER A 25 17.21 7.23 2.76
N TRP A 26 16.97 8.52 2.53
CA TRP A 26 15.92 9.01 1.62
C TRP A 26 15.85 8.29 0.25
N PRO A 27 16.95 8.03 -0.49
CA PRO A 27 16.88 7.31 -1.76
C PRO A 27 16.37 5.87 -1.61
N HIS A 28 16.69 5.18 -0.50
CA HIS A 28 16.18 3.83 -0.25
C HIS A 28 14.68 3.84 0.04
N LEU A 29 14.16 4.87 0.72
CA LEU A 29 12.73 5.04 0.97
C LEU A 29 11.96 5.31 -0.32
N VAL A 30 12.51 6.15 -1.21
CA VAL A 30 11.92 6.40 -2.53
C VAL A 30 11.91 5.11 -3.36
N ALA A 31 13.02 4.38 -3.40
CA ALA A 31 13.12 3.11 -4.11
C ALA A 31 12.11 2.07 -3.57
N LEU A 32 11.94 2.00 -2.25
CA LEU A 32 10.94 1.14 -1.61
C LEU A 32 9.51 1.54 -2.03
N GLY A 33 9.18 2.83 -1.99
CA GLY A 33 7.87 3.32 -2.41
C GLY A 33 7.57 3.02 -3.87
N VAL A 34 8.51 3.30 -4.76
CA VAL A 34 8.36 3.01 -6.20
C VAL A 34 8.22 1.50 -6.43
N GLY A 35 9.02 0.66 -5.78
CA GLY A 35 8.94 -0.80 -5.89
C GLY A 35 7.64 -1.38 -5.34
N ALA A 36 7.04 -0.75 -4.32
CA ALA A 36 5.75 -1.17 -3.78
C ALA A 36 4.56 -0.78 -4.67
N ILE A 37 4.66 0.33 -5.43
CA ILE A 37 3.57 0.85 -6.28
C ILE A 37 3.62 0.23 -7.69
N VAL A 38 4.82 0.10 -8.27
CA VAL A 38 5.00 -0.42 -9.63
C VAL A 38 4.95 -1.94 -9.59
N GLY A 39 3.75 -2.50 -9.77
CA GLY A 39 3.50 -3.94 -9.78
C GLY A 39 2.74 -4.44 -11.01
N THR A 40 2.10 -5.60 -10.89
CA THR A 40 1.33 -6.22 -11.99
C THR A 40 0.13 -5.38 -12.44
N GLY A 41 -0.39 -4.52 -11.57
CA GLY A 41 -1.58 -3.71 -11.85
C GLY A 41 -1.43 -2.79 -13.06
N ILE A 42 -0.28 -2.15 -13.26
CA ILE A 42 -0.10 -1.28 -14.44
C ILE A 42 -0.09 -2.09 -15.74
N TYR A 43 0.44 -3.31 -15.70
CA TYR A 43 0.58 -4.15 -16.87
C TYR A 43 -0.74 -4.83 -17.26
N THR A 44 -1.56 -5.23 -16.30
CA THR A 44 -2.83 -5.92 -16.55
C THR A 44 -4.03 -4.97 -16.61
N LEU A 45 -4.13 -4.01 -15.69
CA LEU A 45 -5.33 -3.16 -15.56
C LEU A 45 -5.41 -2.10 -16.66
N ILE A 46 -4.28 -1.67 -17.24
CA ILE A 46 -4.32 -0.78 -18.41
C ILE A 46 -5.02 -1.47 -19.58
N GLY A 47 -4.76 -2.76 -19.82
CA GLY A 47 -5.42 -3.52 -20.89
C GLY A 47 -6.93 -3.58 -20.71
N VAL A 48 -7.39 -3.97 -19.51
CA VAL A 48 -8.83 -4.02 -19.18
C VAL A 48 -9.48 -2.63 -19.21
N GLY A 49 -8.75 -1.60 -18.75
CA GLY A 49 -9.21 -0.21 -18.79
C GLY A 49 -9.33 0.32 -20.21
N ALA A 50 -8.40 -0.03 -21.09
CA ALA A 50 -8.42 0.36 -22.49
C ALA A 50 -9.55 -0.33 -23.26
N GLU A 51 -9.86 -1.61 -22.97
CA GLU A 51 -11.03 -2.28 -23.55
C GLU A 51 -12.36 -1.60 -23.16
N ARG A 52 -12.47 -1.10 -21.93
CA ARG A 52 -13.70 -0.49 -21.43
C ARG A 52 -13.86 0.99 -21.80
N ALA A 53 -12.79 1.77 -21.70
CA ALA A 53 -12.81 3.23 -21.86
C ALA A 53 -12.22 3.70 -23.19
N GLY A 54 -11.57 2.83 -23.96
CA GLY A 54 -10.87 3.19 -25.19
C GLY A 54 -9.80 4.26 -24.95
N PRO A 55 -9.64 5.25 -25.85
CA PRO A 55 -8.62 6.30 -25.72
C PRO A 55 -8.84 7.22 -24.50
N ALA A 56 -10.01 7.20 -23.87
CA ALA A 56 -10.29 7.99 -22.67
C ALA A 56 -9.61 7.45 -21.40
N VAL A 57 -9.02 6.25 -21.44
CA VAL A 57 -8.31 5.65 -20.31
C VAL A 57 -7.16 6.54 -19.79
N MET A 58 -6.47 7.26 -20.68
CA MET A 58 -5.43 8.23 -20.30
C MET A 58 -5.99 9.35 -19.41
N LEU A 59 -7.18 9.86 -19.74
CA LEU A 59 -7.81 10.91 -18.95
C LEU A 59 -8.19 10.39 -17.55
N ALA A 60 -8.69 9.16 -17.47
CA ALA A 60 -9.00 8.50 -16.19
C ALA A 60 -7.75 8.33 -15.32
N PHE A 61 -6.61 7.95 -15.92
CA PHE A 61 -5.33 7.86 -15.20
C PHE A 61 -4.83 9.20 -14.66
N VAL A 62 -4.98 10.28 -15.44
CA VAL A 62 -4.60 11.63 -14.98
C VAL A 62 -5.45 12.05 -13.78
N ILE A 63 -6.77 11.86 -13.85
CA ILE A 63 -7.69 12.19 -12.75
C ILE A 63 -7.38 11.35 -11.52
N ALA A 64 -7.21 10.04 -11.67
CA ALA A 64 -6.84 9.15 -10.58
C ALA A 64 -5.49 9.55 -9.95
N GLY A 65 -4.51 9.92 -10.78
CA GLY A 65 -3.20 10.40 -10.33
C GLY A 65 -3.28 11.65 -9.47
N VAL A 66 -4.11 12.63 -9.86
CA VAL A 66 -4.32 13.85 -9.05
C VAL A 66 -4.93 13.50 -7.69
N VAL A 67 -5.92 12.60 -7.66
CA VAL A 67 -6.52 12.14 -6.39
C VAL A 67 -5.49 11.42 -5.52
N CYS A 68 -4.65 10.57 -6.10
CA CYS A 68 -3.57 9.89 -5.39
C CYS A 68 -2.53 10.87 -4.82
N VAL A 69 -2.18 11.95 -5.54
CA VAL A 69 -1.27 12.98 -5.04
C VAL A 69 -1.86 13.69 -3.81
N CYS A 70 -3.15 14.06 -3.87
CA CYS A 70 -3.83 14.68 -2.74
C CYS A 70 -3.85 13.74 -1.51
N ALA A 71 -4.13 12.45 -1.71
CA ALA A 71 -4.08 11.46 -0.64
C ALA A 71 -2.65 11.28 -0.09
N ALA A 72 -1.64 11.21 -0.97
CA ALA A 72 -0.24 11.06 -0.57
C ALA A 72 0.25 12.25 0.28
N LEU A 73 -0.17 13.48 -0.04
CA LEU A 73 0.14 14.66 0.77
C LEU A 73 -0.48 14.57 2.17
N ALA A 74 -1.74 14.16 2.29
CA ALA A 74 -2.39 13.95 3.59
C ALA A 74 -1.69 12.84 4.41
N TYR A 75 -1.29 11.75 3.76
CA TYR A 75 -0.50 10.70 4.42
C TYR A 75 0.90 11.18 4.82
N ALA A 76 1.54 12.06 4.04
CA ALA A 76 2.84 12.64 4.38
C ALA A 76 2.74 13.52 5.63
N GLU A 77 1.71 14.36 5.75
CA GLU A 77 1.45 15.15 6.96
C GLU A 77 1.28 14.23 8.18
N LEU A 78 0.50 13.17 8.05
CA LEU A 78 0.24 12.22 9.13
C LEU A 78 1.50 11.44 9.55
N ALA A 79 2.33 11.04 8.58
CA ALA A 79 3.61 10.37 8.82
C ALA A 79 4.62 11.27 9.54
N THR A 80 4.60 12.58 9.29
CA THR A 80 5.45 13.53 10.02
C THR A 80 4.95 13.80 11.44
N MET A 81 3.63 13.75 11.68
CA MET A 81 3.04 13.96 13.01
C MET A 81 3.14 12.73 13.92
N ILE A 82 3.11 11.52 13.35
CA ILE A 82 3.13 10.26 14.12
C ILE A 82 4.30 9.41 13.60
N PRO A 83 5.54 9.64 14.11
CA PRO A 83 6.74 8.94 13.66
C PRO A 83 6.87 7.55 14.31
N GLU A 84 5.76 6.83 14.40
CA GLU A 84 5.70 5.46 14.89
C GLU A 84 5.61 4.50 13.70
N SER A 85 6.21 3.32 13.86
CA SER A 85 6.14 2.27 12.83
C SER A 85 4.72 1.67 12.80
N GLY A 86 3.80 2.36 12.14
CA GLY A 86 2.38 2.00 12.08
C GLY A 86 1.72 2.44 10.78
N SER A 87 0.93 1.55 10.19
CA SER A 87 0.07 1.85 9.03
C SER A 87 -1.23 2.56 9.47
N ALA A 88 -2.20 2.73 8.58
CA ALA A 88 -3.48 3.42 8.83
C ALA A 88 -4.25 2.93 10.08
N TYR A 89 -4.00 1.71 10.54
CA TYR A 89 -4.50 1.18 11.82
C TYR A 89 -4.04 2.02 13.02
N THR A 90 -2.74 2.34 13.11
CA THR A 90 -2.18 3.12 14.22
C THR A 90 -2.70 4.57 14.19
N TYR A 91 -2.91 5.12 13.00
CA TYR A 91 -3.51 6.44 12.83
C TYR A 91 -4.99 6.48 13.24
N SER A 92 -5.75 5.43 12.91
CA SER A 92 -7.16 5.31 13.30
C SER A 92 -7.33 5.04 14.79
N TYR A 93 -6.40 4.29 15.40
CA TYR A 93 -6.37 4.03 16.84
C TYR A 93 -6.12 5.30 17.65
N THR A 94 -5.21 6.16 17.16
CA THR A 94 -4.86 7.41 17.84
C THR A 94 -5.91 8.50 17.68
N THR A 95 -6.65 8.54 16.57
CA THR A 95 -7.64 9.60 16.28
C THR A 95 -9.08 9.22 16.64
N LEU A 96 -9.54 7.99 16.35
CA LEU A 96 -10.95 7.59 16.47
C LEU A 96 -11.22 6.57 17.59
N GLY A 97 -10.20 5.93 18.15
CA GLY A 97 -10.33 4.95 19.24
C GLY A 97 -10.52 3.49 18.80
N GLU A 98 -10.68 2.59 19.77
CA GLU A 98 -10.58 1.13 19.57
C GLU A 98 -11.59 0.53 18.58
N GLY A 99 -12.85 0.97 18.60
CA GLY A 99 -13.89 0.39 17.74
C GLY A 99 -13.67 0.67 16.25
N ALA A 100 -13.34 1.91 15.90
CA ALA A 100 -13.05 2.28 14.51
C ALA A 100 -11.71 1.69 14.04
N ALA A 101 -10.70 1.67 14.90
CA ALA A 101 -9.41 1.04 14.59
C ALA A 101 -9.55 -0.45 14.30
N TRP A 102 -10.39 -1.17 15.05
CA TRP A 102 -10.64 -2.59 14.83
C TRP A 102 -11.26 -2.86 13.46
N MET A 103 -12.25 -2.08 13.04
CA MET A 103 -12.84 -2.20 11.70
C MET A 103 -11.83 -1.88 10.60
N VAL A 104 -11.03 -0.82 10.76
CA VAL A 104 -9.97 -0.46 9.80
C VAL A 104 -8.89 -1.54 9.73
N GLY A 105 -8.53 -2.15 10.85
CA GLY A 105 -7.59 -3.28 10.91
C GLY A 105 -8.06 -4.47 10.09
N TRP A 106 -9.32 -4.87 10.25
CA TRP A 106 -9.92 -5.93 9.43
C TRP A 106 -10.00 -5.55 7.96
N SER A 107 -10.36 -4.31 7.64
CA SER A 107 -10.37 -3.81 6.27
C SER A 107 -8.99 -3.90 5.64
N LEU A 108 -7.93 -3.49 6.35
CA LEU A 108 -6.55 -3.59 5.87
C LEU A 108 -6.14 -5.04 5.61
N ILE A 109 -6.46 -5.97 6.51
CA ILE A 109 -6.15 -7.40 6.30
C ILE A 109 -6.81 -7.92 5.03
N LEU A 110 -8.09 -7.61 4.83
CA LEU A 110 -8.83 -8.02 3.63
C LEU A 110 -8.27 -7.37 2.38
N GLU A 111 -7.99 -6.07 2.43
CA GLU A 111 -7.39 -5.31 1.34
C GLU A 111 -6.04 -5.91 0.92
N TYR A 112 -5.11 -6.11 1.85
CA TYR A 112 -3.81 -6.72 1.56
C TYR A 112 -3.95 -8.15 1.02
N THR A 113 -4.91 -8.93 1.53
CA THR A 113 -5.15 -10.29 1.03
C THR A 113 -5.58 -10.25 -0.44
N VAL A 114 -6.55 -9.39 -0.78
CA VAL A 114 -7.05 -9.23 -2.15
C VAL A 114 -5.95 -8.70 -3.07
N VAL A 115 -5.16 -7.72 -2.62
CA VAL A 115 -4.04 -7.16 -3.39
C VAL A 115 -2.99 -8.24 -3.66
N CYS A 116 -2.57 -9.02 -2.66
CA CYS A 116 -1.61 -10.11 -2.82
C CYS A 116 -2.13 -11.17 -3.81
N SER A 117 -3.41 -11.56 -3.71
CA SER A 117 -4.02 -12.49 -4.67
C SER A 117 -4.04 -11.93 -6.09
N ALA A 118 -4.42 -10.66 -6.26
CA ALA A 118 -4.44 -10.00 -7.57
C ALA A 118 -3.03 -9.92 -8.19
N VAL A 119 -2.00 -9.64 -7.38
CA VAL A 119 -0.61 -9.64 -7.83
C VAL A 119 -0.15 -11.03 -8.26
N ALA A 120 -0.47 -12.06 -7.48
CA ALA A 120 -0.13 -13.44 -7.82
C ALA A 120 -0.78 -13.89 -9.14
N VAL A 121 -2.08 -13.59 -9.35
CA VAL A 121 -2.79 -13.90 -10.60
C VAL A 121 -2.20 -13.14 -11.79
N GLY A 122 -1.90 -11.85 -11.62
CA GLY A 122 -1.26 -11.06 -12.67
C GLY A 122 0.09 -11.64 -13.09
N TRP A 123 0.92 -12.04 -12.12
CA TRP A 123 2.22 -12.67 -12.41
C TRP A 123 2.06 -14.05 -13.06
N ALA A 124 1.11 -14.87 -12.59
CA ALA A 124 0.83 -16.18 -13.18
C ALA A 124 0.42 -16.07 -14.66
N GLY A 125 -0.40 -15.07 -15.03
CA GLY A 125 -0.77 -14.83 -16.42
C GLY A 125 0.39 -14.40 -17.32
N TYR A 126 1.31 -13.57 -16.80
CA TYR A 126 2.55 -13.24 -17.53
C TYR A 126 3.47 -14.46 -17.69
N PHE A 127 3.60 -15.25 -16.63
CA PHE A 127 4.44 -16.43 -16.62
C PHE A 127 3.90 -17.53 -17.56
N SER A 128 2.59 -17.77 -17.59
CA SER A 128 1.98 -18.72 -18.52
C SER A 128 2.16 -18.29 -19.97
N GLY A 129 1.95 -17.01 -20.30
CA GLY A 129 2.17 -16.49 -21.65
C GLY A 129 3.64 -16.59 -22.09
N MET A 130 4.58 -16.40 -21.17
CA MET A 130 6.00 -16.64 -21.44
C MET A 130 6.29 -18.12 -21.73
N MET A 131 5.71 -19.04 -20.96
CA MET A 131 5.89 -20.48 -21.16
C MET A 131 5.29 -20.98 -22.47
N GLU A 132 4.11 -20.48 -22.86
CA GLU A 132 3.53 -20.73 -24.18
C GLU A 132 4.45 -20.23 -25.31
N GLY A 133 5.04 -19.04 -25.15
CA GLY A 133 6.01 -18.49 -26.10
C GLY A 133 7.30 -19.32 -26.24
N ILE A 134 7.66 -20.10 -25.21
CA ILE A 134 8.83 -21.01 -25.21
C ILE A 134 8.43 -22.43 -25.69
N GLY A 135 7.16 -22.67 -26.01
CA GLY A 135 6.66 -23.97 -26.49
C GLY A 135 6.47 -25.04 -25.41
N MET A 136 6.65 -24.69 -24.14
CA MET A 136 6.29 -25.53 -23.00
C MET A 136 4.86 -25.18 -22.54
N GLY A 137 3.87 -25.58 -23.35
CA GLY A 137 2.46 -25.38 -23.00
C GLY A 137 2.14 -26.04 -21.67
N LEU A 138 1.82 -25.23 -20.65
CA LEU A 138 1.21 -25.74 -19.42
C LEU A 138 -0.21 -26.19 -19.76
N PRO A 139 -0.63 -27.40 -19.37
CA PRO A 139 -2.04 -27.78 -19.46
C PRO A 139 -2.88 -26.82 -18.60
N ALA A 140 -4.00 -26.39 -19.18
CA ALA A 140 -4.97 -25.46 -18.61
C ALA A 140 -5.49 -25.89 -17.22
#